data_AF-A0A4Y2CY49-F1
#
_entry.id   AF-A0A4Y2CY49-F1
#
_cell.length_a   1.000
_cell.length_b   1.000
_cell.length_c   1.000
_cell.angle_alpha   90.00
_cell.angle_beta   90.00
_cell.angle_gamma   90.00
#
_symmetry.space_group_name_H-M   'P 1'
#
loop_
_entity.id
_entity.type
_entity.pdbx_description
1 polymer ?
#
loop_
_entity_poly.entity_id
_entity_poly.type
_entity_poly.pdbx_seq_one_letter_code
_entity_poly.pdbx_strand_id
1 'polypeptide(L)'
;MNQVNAKRRLDIGKNRKRLNSRIQTIRFFGRQQRVVRGHRDGGRIGLEEPEKNDGNFRSLLRYRTNSGDNDLKDQLMSNGGRNMNTSSFIQNELINTFGHLIQSKIMINVRKSIFYSVLADETTDIIQIEQFSLCVRYIEDQSYKLKKIS
;
A
#
# COMPACT_ATOMS: atom_id res chain seq x y z
N MET A 1 11.16 18.38 -32.55
CA MET A 1 10.71 17.54 -31.41
C MET A 1 9.38 16.89 -31.81
N ASN A 2 9.33 15.58 -32.08
CA ASN A 2 8.16 14.93 -32.69
C ASN A 2 6.93 14.89 -31.77
N GLN A 3 5.75 15.21 -32.29
CA GLN A 3 4.47 15.25 -31.55
C GLN A 3 4.17 13.93 -30.80
N VAL A 4 4.62 12.80 -31.35
CA VAL A 4 4.54 11.47 -30.72
C VAL A 4 5.29 11.41 -29.37
N ASN A 5 6.48 12.02 -29.29
CA ASN A 5 7.27 12.05 -28.06
C ASN A 5 6.63 12.97 -27.00
N ALA A 6 5.99 14.06 -27.43
CA ALA A 6 5.27 14.96 -26.54
C ALA A 6 4.04 14.27 -25.91
N LYS A 7 3.25 13.56 -26.71
CA LYS A 7 2.09 12.79 -26.24
C LYS A 7 2.48 11.70 -25.25
N ARG A 8 3.53 10.91 -25.56
CA ARG A 8 4.05 9.88 -24.66
C ARG A 8 4.48 10.43 -23.30
N ARG A 9 5.15 11.59 -23.27
CA ARG A 9 5.56 12.24 -22.01
C ARG A 9 4.35 12.65 -21.17
N LEU A 10 3.30 13.17 -21.80
CA LEU A 10 2.06 13.55 -21.12
C LEU A 10 1.38 12.33 -20.48
N ASP A 11 1.30 11.22 -21.23
CA ASP A 11 0.69 9.98 -20.74
C ASP A 11 1.45 9.38 -19.55
N ILE A 12 2.79 9.40 -19.60
CA ILE A 12 3.64 9.00 -18.46
C ILE A 12 3.35 9.87 -17.24
N GLY A 13 3.25 11.19 -17.43
CA GLY A 13 2.91 12.13 -16.35
C GLY A 13 1.58 11.80 -15.70
N LYS A 14 0.53 11.60 -16.50
CA LYS A 14 -0.81 11.22 -16.01
C LYS A 14 -0.79 9.88 -15.28
N ASN A 15 -0.13 8.87 -15.83
CA ASN A 15 -0.03 7.55 -15.20
C ASN A 15 0.71 7.58 -13.87
N ARG A 16 1.77 8.39 -13.74
CA ARG A 16 2.48 8.58 -12.47
C ARG A 16 1.60 9.22 -11.41
N LYS A 17 0.83 10.27 -11.74
CA LYS A 17 -0.10 10.89 -10.79
C LYS A 17 -1.15 9.90 -10.30
N ARG A 18 -1.72 9.12 -11.22
CA ARG A 18 -2.70 8.07 -10.91
C ARG A 18 -2.13 6.99 -10.00
N LEU A 19 -0.90 6.53 -10.27
CA LEU A 19 -0.20 5.57 -9.41
C LEU A 19 0.07 6.16 -8.02
N ASN A 20 0.52 7.42 -7.95
CA ASN A 20 0.76 8.10 -6.67
C ASN A 20 -0.53 8.16 -5.84
N SER A 21 -1.68 8.43 -6.45
CA SER A 21 -2.97 8.38 -5.76
C SER A 21 -3.16 7.02 -5.06
N ARG A 22 -3.02 5.90 -5.78
CA ARG A 22 -3.14 4.56 -5.18
C ARG A 22 -2.11 4.28 -4.08
N ILE A 23 -0.85 4.67 -4.30
CA ILE A 23 0.23 4.52 -3.31
C ILE A 23 -0.13 5.24 -2.01
N GLN A 24 -0.61 6.49 -2.08
CA GLN A 24 -1.02 7.24 -0.88
C GLN A 24 -2.21 6.59 -0.19
N THR A 25 -3.16 6.01 -0.95
CA THR A 25 -4.30 5.28 -0.38
C THR A 25 -3.83 4.04 0.42
N ILE A 26 -2.92 3.23 -0.12
CA ILE A 26 -2.35 2.07 0.60
C ILE A 26 -1.55 2.53 1.82
N ARG A 27 -0.72 3.56 1.66
CA ARG A 27 0.05 4.16 2.75
C ARG A 27 -0.86 4.66 3.88
N PHE A 28 -1.99 5.28 3.55
CA PHE A 28 -2.97 5.74 4.53
C PHE A 28 -3.46 4.57 5.39
N PHE A 29 -3.95 3.50 4.76
CA PHE A 29 -4.43 2.33 5.49
C PHE A 29 -3.34 1.66 6.34
N GLY A 30 -2.13 1.53 5.80
CA GLY A 30 -0.99 0.99 6.54
C GLY A 30 -0.63 1.84 7.78
N ARG A 31 -0.72 3.17 7.68
CA ARG A 31 -0.48 4.07 8.83
C ARG A 31 -1.59 4.05 9.87
N GLN A 32 -2.83 3.88 9.42
CA GLN A 32 -4.01 3.84 10.30
C GLN A 32 -4.27 2.43 10.85
N GLN A 33 -3.45 1.44 10.52
CA GLN A 33 -3.65 0.03 10.88
C GLN A 33 -5.04 -0.48 10.48
N ARG A 34 -5.57 0.03 9.37
CA ARG A 34 -6.89 -0.35 8.85
C ARG A 34 -6.74 -1.31 7.68
N VAL A 35 -7.65 -2.27 7.60
CA VAL A 35 -7.68 -3.26 6.52
C VAL A 35 -7.88 -2.54 5.18
N VAL A 36 -6.97 -2.79 4.24
CA VAL A 36 -7.05 -2.25 2.87
C VAL A 36 -8.18 -2.91 2.08
N ARG A 37 -8.28 -4.24 2.21
CA ARG A 37 -9.15 -5.09 1.39
C ARG A 37 -10.60 -5.05 1.82
N GLY A 38 -11.50 -5.12 0.84
CA GLY A 38 -12.90 -5.43 1.05
C GLY A 38 -13.23 -6.89 0.75
N HIS A 39 -14.49 -7.26 0.94
CA HIS A 39 -14.99 -8.55 0.49
C HIS A 39 -15.07 -8.66 -1.05
N ARG A 40 -15.14 -7.51 -1.75
CA ARG A 40 -15.29 -7.42 -3.22
C ARG A 40 -14.38 -6.35 -3.81
N ASP A 41 -13.15 -6.72 -4.19
CA ASP A 41 -12.18 -5.78 -4.76
C ASP A 41 -12.16 -5.74 -6.30
N GLY A 42 -12.95 -6.61 -6.96
CA GLY A 42 -12.99 -6.75 -8.41
C GLY A 42 -13.95 -5.79 -9.14
N GLY A 43 -13.75 -5.64 -10.45
CA GLY A 43 -14.66 -4.90 -11.33
C GLY A 43 -14.54 -3.38 -11.26
N ARG A 44 -15.39 -2.67 -12.02
CA ARG A 44 -15.37 -1.20 -12.17
C ARG A 44 -15.70 -0.48 -10.86
N ILE A 45 -15.03 0.64 -10.58
CA ILE A 45 -15.32 1.53 -9.44
C ILE A 45 -16.19 2.65 -10.00
N GLY A 46 -17.45 2.72 -9.54
CA GLY A 46 -18.31 3.88 -9.75
C GLY A 46 -17.88 5.06 -8.89
N LEU A 47 -18.29 6.27 -9.25
CA LEU A 47 -18.06 7.47 -8.44
C LEU A 47 -19.08 7.60 -7.29
N GLU A 48 -20.25 6.98 -7.45
CA GLU A 48 -21.30 6.92 -6.46
C GLU A 48 -21.04 5.80 -5.44
N GLU A 49 -21.62 5.95 -4.25
CA GLU A 49 -21.54 4.90 -3.24
C GLU A 49 -22.33 3.67 -3.70
N PRO A 50 -21.75 2.46 -3.62
CA PRO A 50 -22.43 1.25 -3.99
C PRO A 50 -23.49 0.88 -2.94
N GLU A 51 -24.56 0.21 -3.38
CA GLU A 51 -25.60 -0.32 -2.48
C GLU A 51 -25.03 -1.27 -1.41
N LYS A 52 -23.94 -1.98 -1.74
CA LYS A 52 -23.23 -2.90 -0.83
C LYS A 52 -21.79 -2.45 -0.69
N ASN A 53 -21.28 -2.49 0.54
CA ASN A 53 -19.88 -2.16 0.85
C ASN A 53 -18.91 -2.98 -0.03
N ASP A 54 -18.15 -2.27 -0.87
CA ASP A 54 -17.17 -2.83 -1.80
C ASP A 54 -15.72 -2.66 -1.31
N GLY A 55 -15.52 -2.29 -0.04
CA GLY A 55 -14.21 -2.25 0.59
C GLY A 55 -13.62 -0.86 0.81
N ASN A 56 -12.72 -0.80 1.79
CA ASN A 56 -12.11 0.44 2.25
C ASN A 56 -11.27 1.12 1.16
N PHE A 57 -10.49 0.35 0.39
CA PHE A 57 -9.67 0.90 -0.69
C PHE A 57 -10.51 1.63 -1.73
N ARG A 58 -11.61 1.01 -2.18
CA ARG A 58 -12.51 1.56 -3.20
C ARG A 58 -13.28 2.77 -2.68
N SER A 59 -13.73 2.70 -1.43
CA SER A 59 -14.36 3.84 -0.73
C SER A 59 -13.43 5.05 -0.64
N LEU A 60 -12.16 4.87 -0.28
CA LEU A 60 -11.21 5.99 -0.19
C LEU A 60 -10.84 6.55 -1.57
N LEU A 61 -10.81 5.73 -2.63
CA LEU A 61 -10.64 6.24 -3.99
C LEU A 61 -11.83 7.11 -4.42
N ARG A 62 -13.07 6.69 -4.14
CA ARG A 62 -14.28 7.52 -4.39
C ARG A 62 -14.24 8.84 -3.62
N TYR A 63 -13.91 8.78 -2.32
CA TYR A 63 -13.77 9.97 -1.49
C TYR A 63 -12.77 10.97 -2.09
N ARG A 64 -11.62 10.50 -2.57
CA ARG A 64 -10.60 11.35 -3.20
C ARG A 64 -11.07 11.96 -4.51
N THR A 65 -11.78 11.21 -5.35
CA THR A 65 -12.35 11.77 -6.59
C THR A 65 -13.40 12.82 -6.28
N ASN A 66 -14.22 12.61 -5.25
CA ASN A 66 -15.24 13.55 -4.82
C ASN A 66 -14.66 14.79 -4.13
N SER A 67 -13.44 14.68 -3.60
CA SER A 67 -12.66 15.77 -3.01
C SER A 67 -11.75 16.50 -4.01
N GLY A 68 -11.88 16.25 -5.32
CA GLY A 68 -11.21 17.01 -6.38
C GLY A 68 -9.97 16.37 -7.02
N ASP A 69 -9.71 15.06 -6.80
CA ASP A 69 -8.69 14.32 -7.55
C ASP A 69 -9.18 14.02 -8.98
N ASN A 70 -9.15 15.03 -9.85
CA ASN A 70 -9.66 14.96 -11.23
C ASN A 70 -8.88 13.96 -12.10
N ASP A 71 -7.56 13.82 -11.90
CA ASP A 71 -6.73 12.86 -12.63
C ASP A 71 -7.12 11.41 -12.31
N LEU A 72 -7.50 11.12 -11.05
CA LEU A 72 -8.07 9.84 -10.63
C LEU A 72 -9.50 9.67 -11.16
N LYS A 73 -10.34 10.71 -11.06
CA LYS A 73 -11.73 10.72 -11.53
C LYS A 73 -11.82 10.38 -13.02
N ASP A 74 -11.05 11.07 -13.84
CA ASP A 74 -10.96 10.81 -15.28
C ASP A 74 -10.57 9.37 -15.57
N GLN A 75 -9.65 8.80 -14.79
CA GLN A 75 -9.23 7.42 -14.97
C GLN A 75 -10.32 6.39 -14.61
N LEU A 76 -11.06 6.62 -13.52
CA LEU A 76 -12.18 5.75 -13.12
C LEU A 76 -13.33 5.81 -14.15
N MET A 77 -13.51 6.97 -14.79
CA MET A 77 -14.56 7.19 -15.80
C MET A 77 -14.16 6.72 -17.20
N SER A 78 -12.92 6.99 -17.63
CA SER A 78 -12.43 6.79 -19.01
C SER A 78 -12.06 5.34 -19.34
N ASN A 79 -11.58 4.57 -18.35
CA ASN A 79 -11.10 3.22 -18.63
C ASN A 79 -12.23 2.20 -18.36
N GLY A 80 -12.87 1.72 -19.43
CA GLY A 80 -13.81 0.59 -19.40
C GLY A 80 -13.14 -0.71 -18.94
N GLY A 81 -12.93 -0.86 -17.63
CA GLY A 81 -12.51 -2.10 -16.95
C GLY A 81 -11.05 -2.55 -17.18
N ARG A 82 -10.47 -2.38 -18.37
CA ARG A 82 -9.20 -3.03 -18.77
C ARG A 82 -7.93 -2.46 -18.14
N ASN A 83 -7.90 -1.16 -17.84
CA ASN A 83 -6.72 -0.48 -17.27
C ASN A 83 -6.95 0.01 -15.83
N MET A 84 -7.93 -0.57 -15.15
CA MET A 84 -8.15 -0.29 -13.74
C MET A 84 -7.10 -1.08 -12.96
N ASN A 85 -5.96 -0.42 -12.72
CA ASN A 85 -4.90 -0.91 -11.83
C ASN A 85 -5.37 -0.94 -10.35
N THR A 86 -6.58 -1.42 -10.12
CA THR A 86 -7.29 -1.56 -8.84
C THR A 86 -7.47 -3.03 -8.49
N SER A 87 -7.01 -3.94 -9.35
CA SER A 87 -7.01 -5.37 -9.07
C SER A 87 -6.28 -5.66 -7.77
N SER A 88 -6.72 -6.70 -7.08
CA SER A 88 -6.05 -7.24 -5.90
C SER A 88 -4.56 -7.49 -6.17
N PHE A 89 -4.20 -7.88 -7.39
CA PHE A 89 -2.82 -8.07 -7.83
C PHE A 89 -1.95 -6.82 -7.60
N ILE A 90 -2.35 -5.66 -8.15
CA ILE A 90 -1.54 -4.44 -8.05
C ILE A 90 -1.53 -3.89 -6.62
N GLN A 91 -2.63 -4.05 -5.88
CA GLN A 91 -2.64 -3.71 -4.45
C GLN A 91 -1.63 -4.56 -3.69
N ASN A 92 -1.55 -5.86 -3.97
CA ASN A 92 -0.60 -6.77 -3.35
C ASN A 92 0.84 -6.46 -3.75
N GLU A 93 1.12 -6.14 -5.01
CA GLU A 93 2.46 -5.71 -5.42
C GLU A 93 2.91 -4.46 -4.67
N LEU A 94 2.02 -3.47 -4.53
CA LEU A 94 2.33 -2.26 -3.77
C LEU A 94 2.55 -2.57 -2.28
N ILE A 95 1.68 -3.37 -1.66
CA ILE A 95 1.83 -3.80 -0.26
C ILE A 95 3.16 -4.53 -0.04
N ASN A 96 3.51 -5.48 -0.92
CA ASN A 96 4.77 -6.22 -0.85
C ASN A 96 5.97 -5.29 -1.03
N THR A 97 5.89 -4.34 -1.96
CA THR A 97 6.94 -3.34 -2.18
C THR A 97 7.14 -2.48 -0.93
N PHE A 98 6.06 -2.00 -0.31
CA PHE A 98 6.13 -1.29 0.97
C PHE A 98 6.78 -2.17 2.05
N GLY A 99 6.35 -3.42 2.17
CA GLY A 99 6.93 -4.40 3.10
C GLY A 99 8.44 -4.55 2.91
N HIS A 100 8.89 -4.79 1.69
CA HIS A 100 10.31 -4.92 1.36
C HIS A 100 11.12 -3.66 1.65
N LEU A 101 10.60 -2.47 1.34
CA LEU A 101 11.28 -1.20 1.63
C LEU A 101 11.43 -0.98 3.14
N ILE A 102 10.37 -1.24 3.90
CA ILE A 102 10.38 -1.13 5.36
C ILE A 102 11.37 -2.14 5.95
N GLN A 103 11.27 -3.41 5.58
CA GLN A 103 12.18 -4.47 6.02
C GLN A 103 13.64 -4.14 5.68
N SER A 104 13.91 -3.70 4.45
CA SER A 104 15.27 -3.33 4.02
C SER A 104 15.84 -2.21 4.88
N LYS A 105 15.03 -1.17 5.17
CA LYS A 105 15.45 -0.07 6.04
C LYS A 105 15.74 -0.54 7.47
N ILE A 106 14.90 -1.41 8.00
CA ILE A 106 15.09 -2.03 9.32
C ILE A 106 16.39 -2.83 9.34
N MET A 107 16.63 -3.68 8.34
CA MET A 107 17.83 -4.51 8.25
C MET A 107 19.11 -3.68 8.14
N ILE A 108 19.09 -2.58 7.39
CA ILE A 108 20.22 -1.64 7.36
C ILE A 108 20.51 -1.09 8.76
N ASN A 109 19.46 -0.71 9.51
CA ASN A 109 19.63 -0.14 10.85
C ASN A 109 20.10 -1.19 11.87
N VAL A 110 19.55 -2.39 11.84
CA VAL A 110 19.95 -3.51 12.72
C VAL A 110 21.41 -3.87 12.46
N ARG A 111 21.84 -4.01 11.20
CA ARG A 111 23.23 -4.34 10.84
C ARG A 111 24.24 -3.27 11.24
N LYS A 112 23.81 -2.01 11.35
CA LYS A 112 24.67 -0.91 11.85
C LYS A 112 24.74 -0.88 13.37
N SER A 113 23.78 -1.47 14.06
CA SER A 113 23.74 -1.44 15.52
C SER A 113 24.84 -2.33 16.09
N ILE A 114 25.56 -1.83 17.09
CA ILE A 114 26.56 -2.60 17.84
C ILE A 114 25.87 -3.74 18.61
N PHE A 115 24.66 -3.49 19.11
CA PHE A 115 23.89 -4.43 19.91
C PHE A 115 22.47 -4.58 19.39
N TYR A 116 22.07 -5.82 19.12
CA TYR A 116 20.70 -6.17 18.82
C TYR A 116 20.33 -7.49 19.52
N SER A 117 19.04 -7.68 19.75
CA SER A 117 18.49 -8.94 20.24
C SER A 117 17.31 -9.38 19.38
N VAL A 118 17.13 -10.69 19.29
CA VAL A 118 16.04 -11.33 18.59
C VAL A 118 15.29 -12.18 19.60
N LEU A 119 13.98 -11.94 19.69
CA LEU A 119 13.05 -12.72 20.49
C LEU A 119 12.18 -13.51 19.53
N ALA A 120 12.07 -14.81 19.75
CA ALA A 120 11.16 -15.68 19.04
C ALA A 120 10.16 -16.22 20.06
N ASP A 121 8.87 -16.15 19.74
CA ASP A 121 7.80 -16.65 20.59
C ASP A 121 6.81 -17.44 19.74
N GLU A 122 6.32 -18.54 20.30
CA GLU A 122 5.43 -19.47 19.62
C GLU A 122 4.18 -19.68 20.48
N THR A 123 3.02 -19.57 19.86
CA THR A 123 1.73 -19.81 20.52
C THR A 123 0.89 -20.73 19.65
N THR A 124 0.33 -21.78 20.24
CA THR A 124 -0.57 -22.71 19.53
C THR A 124 -2.00 -22.24 19.72
N ASP A 125 -2.73 -22.03 18.62
CA ASP A 125 -4.13 -21.64 18.70
C ASP A 125 -5.04 -22.85 19.01
N ILE A 126 -6.33 -22.56 19.24
CA ILE A 126 -7.35 -23.57 19.60
C ILE A 126 -7.54 -24.61 18.47
N ILE A 127 -7.20 -24.25 17.23
CA ILE A 127 -7.29 -25.12 16.06
C ILE A 127 -5.95 -25.84 15.76
N GLN A 128 -5.02 -25.84 16.73
CA GLN A 128 -3.71 -26.49 16.69
C GLN A 128 -2.77 -25.96 15.60
N ILE A 129 -2.98 -24.73 15.15
CA ILE A 129 -2.06 -24.03 14.26
C ILE A 129 -1.07 -23.25 15.13
N GLU A 130 0.21 -23.58 14.95
CA GLU A 130 1.32 -22.84 15.56
C GLU A 130 1.45 -21.45 14.91
N GLN A 131 1.43 -20.42 15.74
CA GLN A 131 1.71 -19.04 15.34
C GLN A 131 3.09 -18.67 15.89
N PHE A 132 4.02 -18.42 14.98
CA PHE A 132 5.39 -18.01 15.29
C PHE A 132 5.56 -16.51 15.10
N SER A 133 6.09 -15.82 16.12
CA SER A 133 6.37 -14.39 16.08
C SER A 133 7.86 -14.11 16.31
N LEU A 134 8.39 -13.11 15.60
CA LEU A 134 9.78 -12.68 15.70
C LEU A 134 9.82 -11.19 16.05
N CYS A 135 10.46 -10.85 17.16
CA CYS A 135 10.66 -9.48 17.58
C CYS A 135 12.15 -9.14 17.59
N VAL A 136 12.53 -8.09 16.83
CA VAL A 136 13.90 -7.57 16.80
C VAL A 136 13.98 -6.28 17.61
N ARG A 137 14.98 -6.19 18.49
CA ARG A 137 15.32 -4.96 19.21
C ARG A 137 16.74 -4.54 18.88
N TYR A 138 16.97 -3.26 18.63
CA TYR A 138 18.29 -2.72 18.33
C TYR A 138 18.45 -1.29 18.84
N ILE A 139 19.69 -0.87 19.07
CA ILE A 139 20.02 0.52 19.41
C ILE A 139 20.22 1.31 18.11
N GLU A 140 19.41 2.36 17.92
CA GLU A 140 19.57 3.25 16.77
C GLU A 140 20.81 4.14 16.95
N ASP A 141 21.81 3.92 16.12
CA ASP A 141 23.15 4.52 16.20
C ASP A 141 23.16 6.07 16.37
N GLN A 142 22.28 6.77 15.65
CA GLN A 142 22.24 8.25 15.70
C GLN A 142 21.56 8.81 16.96
N SER A 143 20.60 8.08 17.52
CA SER A 143 19.75 8.61 18.60
C SER A 143 19.98 7.91 19.93
N TYR A 144 20.76 6.82 19.93
CA TYR A 144 20.93 5.87 21.04
C TYR A 144 19.61 5.38 21.64
N LYS A 145 18.52 5.42 20.85
CA LYS A 145 17.20 4.98 21.28
C LYS A 145 17.02 3.50 20.99
N LEU A 146 16.49 2.78 21.97
CA LEU A 146 16.02 1.42 21.78
C LEU A 146 14.82 1.42 20.82
N LYS A 147 14.95 0.68 19.72
CA LYS A 147 13.86 0.41 18.78
C LYS A 147 13.41 -1.03 18.95
N LYS A 148 12.09 -1.24 18.91
CA LYS A 148 11.45 -2.57 18.93
C LYS A 148 10.63 -2.72 17.65
N ILE A 149 10.74 -3.87 17.01
CA ILE A 149 9.95 -4.26 15.84
C ILE A 149 9.43 -5.67 16.10
N SER A 150 8.12 -5.85 15.97
CA SER A 150 7.37 -7.09 16.18
C SER A 150 6.34 -7.24 15.07
#